data_AF-A0A6L6R519-F1
#
_entry.id   AF-A0A6L6R519-F1
#
_cell.length_a   1.000
_cell.length_b   1.000
_cell.length_c   1.000
_cell.angle_alpha   90.00
_cell.angle_beta   90.00
_cell.angle_gamma   90.00
#
_symmetry.space_group_name_H-M   'P 1'
#
loop_
_entity.id
_entity.type
_entity.pdbx_description
1 polymer ?
#
loop_
_entity_poly.entity_id
_entity_poly.type
_entity_poly.pdbx_seq_one_letter_code
_entity_poly.pdbx_strand_id
1 'polypeptide(L)'
;MAERSFAAEVQELRLGAGEEFRGEGILAVTKALLQSGVAYVGGYQGAPISHLMDVLGDAQDILDELGIYFENSASEATAAASLAASVHYPLRGAITFKSTVGFNVASDALANLSSGGVLGGALVIIGEDYGEGASIMQERTHAFAMKSQMWLLDPRPNLTAIVDMVEKGFELSEISNTPVILELRLRSCHLHGAFTTKDNRRPDFTIAEALEHPKHDLSRVVLPPASFLHEQEKVNKRWPAAVQYIKDNSLNEFVAEKDKDFGIILQGGLFNNVNRALELLGLSDPYGNSDIPLYVMNVTYPVIDDEVIRFCEGKRAVLLVEEGQPDFIEQNIQAVLRRADATAKLHGKDLLPVAGEYTPAAVTKGVLAFVQKYAPELLDQDNLPTSTLPATDPR
;
A
#
# COMPACT_ATOMS: atom_id res chain seq x y z
N MET A 1 -7.07 -9.17 26.15
CA MET A 1 -6.29 -10.02 25.24
C MET A 1 -4.90 -10.12 25.83
N ALA A 2 -4.32 -11.30 25.98
CA ALA A 2 -2.93 -11.38 26.45
C ALA A 2 -2.02 -10.92 25.30
N GLU A 3 -1.15 -9.94 25.56
CA GLU A 3 -0.16 -9.46 24.59
C GLU A 3 0.75 -10.62 24.17
N ARG A 4 0.92 -10.81 22.85
CA ARG A 4 1.89 -11.76 22.31
C ARG A 4 3.25 -11.09 22.44
N SER A 5 4.17 -11.68 23.19
CA SER A 5 5.54 -11.18 23.25
C SER A 5 6.33 -11.60 22.01
N PHE A 6 7.15 -10.67 21.52
CA PHE A 6 8.11 -10.79 20.43
C PHE A 6 9.55 -10.55 20.90
N ALA A 7 9.82 -10.67 22.21
CA ALA A 7 11.10 -10.28 22.80
C ALA A 7 12.33 -10.98 22.18
N ALA A 8 12.18 -12.22 21.69
CA ALA A 8 13.24 -12.94 21.00
C ALA A 8 13.39 -12.45 19.55
N GLU A 9 12.27 -12.30 18.85
CA GLU A 9 12.19 -11.91 17.44
C GLU A 9 12.63 -10.46 17.22
N VAL A 10 12.38 -9.57 18.17
CA VAL A 10 12.81 -8.17 18.15
C VAL A 10 14.34 -8.03 18.07
N GLN A 11 15.12 -9.03 18.50
CA GLN A 11 16.58 -8.97 18.36
C GLN A 11 17.02 -8.94 16.89
N GLU A 12 16.22 -9.49 15.98
CA GLU A 12 16.50 -9.40 14.53
C GLU A 12 16.40 -7.97 13.99
N LEU A 13 15.75 -7.04 14.71
CA LEU A 13 15.70 -5.63 14.32
C LEU A 13 17.08 -4.95 14.39
N ARG A 14 18.05 -5.56 15.10
CA ARG A 14 19.44 -5.07 15.22
C ARG A 14 20.32 -5.42 14.02
N LEU A 15 19.88 -6.30 13.11
CA LEU A 15 20.64 -6.69 11.92
C LEU A 15 21.10 -5.47 11.12
N GLY A 16 22.39 -5.39 10.80
CA GLY A 16 23.02 -4.28 10.08
C GLY A 16 22.95 -4.44 8.56
N ALA A 17 23.64 -3.55 7.86
CA ALA A 17 23.69 -3.54 6.41
C ALA A 17 24.29 -4.84 5.84
N GLY A 18 23.57 -5.48 4.91
CA GLY A 18 24.03 -6.69 4.22
C GLY A 18 23.73 -8.01 4.93
N GLU A 19 23.19 -7.96 6.15
CA GLU A 19 22.66 -9.14 6.83
C GLU A 19 21.29 -9.54 6.26
N GLU A 20 20.86 -10.78 6.50
CA GLU A 20 19.57 -11.30 6.02
C GLU A 20 18.59 -11.41 7.18
N PHE A 21 17.48 -10.68 7.10
CA PHE A 21 16.35 -10.84 8.00
C PHE A 21 15.46 -12.01 7.53
N ARG A 22 14.90 -12.79 8.46
CA ARG A 22 13.94 -13.87 8.16
C ARG A 22 12.83 -13.92 9.20
N GLY A 23 11.65 -13.41 8.86
CA GLY A 23 10.56 -13.33 9.84
C GLY A 23 9.21 -12.93 9.26
N GLU A 24 8.31 -12.55 10.17
CA GLU A 24 6.95 -12.12 9.87
C GLU A 24 6.92 -10.67 9.32
N GLY A 25 5.92 -10.36 8.49
CA GLY A 25 5.75 -9.04 7.85
C GLY A 25 5.77 -7.86 8.83
N ILE A 26 5.14 -7.97 10.00
CA ILE A 26 5.11 -6.90 11.01
C ILE A 26 6.51 -6.54 11.56
N LEU A 27 7.41 -7.52 11.69
CA LEU A 27 8.79 -7.28 12.12
C LEU A 27 9.59 -6.61 11.00
N ALA A 28 9.35 -7.02 9.74
CA ALA A 28 9.95 -6.37 8.58
C ALA A 28 9.54 -4.90 8.46
N VAL A 29 8.26 -4.57 8.68
CA VAL A 29 7.78 -3.18 8.73
C VAL A 29 8.45 -2.40 9.85
N THR A 30 8.57 -2.99 11.05
CA THR A 30 9.28 -2.36 12.17
C THR A 30 10.73 -2.09 11.81
N LYS A 31 11.44 -3.07 11.24
CA LYS A 31 12.81 -2.92 10.76
C LYS A 31 12.92 -1.79 9.73
N ALA A 32 11.98 -1.70 8.80
CA ALA A 32 11.96 -0.65 7.79
C ALA A 32 11.76 0.75 8.40
N LEU A 33 10.94 0.88 9.45
CA LEU A 33 10.80 2.14 10.19
C LEU A 33 12.14 2.58 10.82
N LEU A 34 12.89 1.65 11.43
CA LEU A 34 14.20 1.93 12.01
C LEU A 34 15.26 2.28 10.94
N GLN A 35 15.25 1.57 9.81
CA GLN A 35 16.10 1.89 8.65
C GLN A 35 15.76 3.27 8.04
N SER A 36 14.52 3.72 8.21
CA SER A 36 14.04 5.01 7.68
C SER A 36 14.36 6.20 8.58
N GLY A 37 14.97 6.02 9.75
CA GLY A 37 15.24 7.14 10.66
C GLY A 37 13.96 7.82 11.16
N VAL A 38 12.94 7.02 11.48
CA VAL A 38 11.71 7.51 12.09
C VAL A 38 12.04 8.19 13.43
N ALA A 39 11.41 9.33 13.72
CA ALA A 39 11.61 10.06 14.97
C ALA A 39 10.58 9.69 16.03
N TYR A 40 9.37 9.32 15.60
CA TYR A 40 8.31 8.87 16.49
C TYR A 40 7.36 7.89 15.82
N VAL A 41 6.88 6.93 16.61
CA VAL A 41 5.88 5.94 16.19
C VAL A 41 4.77 5.87 17.22
N GLY A 42 3.53 5.91 16.76
CA GLY A 42 2.38 5.71 17.63
C GLY A 42 1.33 4.80 17.00
N GLY A 43 0.24 4.57 17.70
CA GLY A 43 -0.84 3.79 17.11
C GLY A 43 -1.86 3.31 18.13
N TYR A 44 -2.90 2.68 17.59
CA TYR A 44 -3.95 2.03 18.37
C TYR A 44 -4.16 0.62 17.83
N GLN A 45 -4.24 -0.35 18.73
CA GLN A 45 -4.30 -1.76 18.35
C GLN A 45 -5.56 -2.06 17.53
N GLY A 46 -5.39 -2.74 16.39
CA GLY A 46 -6.51 -3.25 15.60
C GLY A 46 -6.07 -4.30 14.59
N ALA A 47 -6.78 -5.43 14.54
CA ALA A 47 -6.50 -6.50 13.58
C ALA A 47 -6.68 -6.01 12.13
N PRO A 48 -5.89 -6.48 11.16
CA PRO A 48 -4.89 -7.54 11.25
C PRO A 48 -3.49 -7.09 11.71
N ILE A 49 -3.28 -5.79 11.95
CA ILE A 49 -1.96 -5.23 12.24
C ILE A 49 -1.71 -4.99 13.74
N SER A 50 -2.54 -5.55 14.62
CA SER A 50 -2.51 -5.29 16.06
C SER A 50 -1.14 -5.56 16.69
N HIS A 51 -0.43 -6.59 16.20
CA HIS A 51 0.87 -6.99 16.74
C HIS A 51 2.01 -6.03 16.41
N LEU A 52 1.84 -5.07 15.49
CA LEU A 52 2.87 -4.05 15.24
C LEU A 52 3.15 -3.22 16.50
N MET A 53 2.11 -2.91 17.29
CA MET A 53 2.26 -2.19 18.56
C MET A 53 2.97 -3.05 19.62
N ASP A 54 2.69 -4.36 19.65
CA ASP A 54 3.35 -5.30 20.56
C ASP A 54 4.85 -5.40 20.24
N VAL A 55 5.20 -5.50 18.94
CA VAL A 55 6.60 -5.51 18.47
C VAL A 55 7.32 -4.22 18.83
N LEU A 56 6.70 -3.05 18.64
CA LEU A 56 7.30 -1.77 19.00
C LEU A 56 7.50 -1.64 20.52
N GLY A 57 6.55 -2.11 21.33
CA GLY A 57 6.67 -2.14 22.78
C GLY A 57 7.82 -3.04 23.26
N ASP A 58 7.94 -4.25 22.70
CA ASP A 58 9.05 -5.17 23.03
C ASP A 58 10.40 -4.68 22.48
N ALA A 59 10.40 -3.76 21.49
CA ALA A 59 11.60 -3.15 20.91
C ALA A 59 12.08 -1.86 21.61
N GLN A 60 11.52 -1.49 22.77
CA GLN A 60 11.79 -0.22 23.45
C GLN A 60 13.30 0.06 23.62
N ASP A 61 14.11 -0.92 24.00
CA ASP A 61 15.56 -0.74 24.15
C ASP A 61 16.24 -0.26 22.85
N ILE A 62 15.81 -0.79 21.70
CA ILE A 62 16.34 -0.40 20.38
C ILE A 62 15.87 1.01 20.01
N LEU A 63 14.62 1.34 20.34
CA LEU A 63 14.04 2.66 20.10
C LEU A 63 14.78 3.73 20.91
N ASP A 64 15.05 3.46 22.19
CA ASP A 64 15.75 4.37 23.10
C ASP A 64 17.19 4.64 22.66
N GLU A 65 17.92 3.60 22.23
CA GLU A 65 19.26 3.74 21.65
C GLU A 65 19.27 4.70 20.44
N LEU A 66 18.23 4.59 19.60
CA LEU A 66 18.07 5.43 18.41
C LEU A 66 17.46 6.80 18.70
N GLY A 67 16.91 7.02 19.90
CA GLY A 67 16.23 8.26 20.29
C GLY A 67 14.85 8.41 19.66
N ILE A 68 14.16 7.29 19.42
CA ILE A 68 12.84 7.23 18.79
C ILE A 68 11.77 7.25 19.88
N TYR A 69 10.79 8.15 19.75
CA TYR A 69 9.65 8.17 20.67
C TYR A 69 8.60 7.15 20.28
N PHE A 70 8.12 6.38 21.25
CA PHE A 70 7.03 5.42 21.06
C PHE A 70 5.86 5.74 21.99
N GLU A 71 4.65 5.71 21.45
CA GLU A 71 3.43 5.91 22.23
C GLU A 71 2.31 4.94 21.82
N ASN A 72 1.86 4.13 22.77
CA ASN A 72 0.58 3.43 22.63
C ASN A 72 -0.57 4.42 22.88
N SER A 73 -1.21 4.86 21.80
CA SER A 73 -2.19 5.95 21.83
C SER A 73 -3.52 5.49 22.43
N ALA A 74 -4.28 6.42 23.02
CA ALA A 74 -5.59 6.11 23.61
C ALA A 74 -6.70 5.85 22.56
N SER A 75 -6.48 6.30 21.32
CA SER A 75 -7.39 6.13 20.17
C SER A 75 -6.65 6.38 18.86
N GLU A 76 -7.26 5.99 17.74
CA GLU A 76 -6.79 6.32 16.38
C GLU A 76 -6.75 7.84 16.14
N ALA A 77 -7.68 8.59 16.74
CA ALA A 77 -7.72 10.05 16.64
C ALA A 77 -6.48 10.69 17.30
N THR A 78 -6.11 10.22 18.50
CA THR A 78 -4.90 10.71 19.19
C THR A 78 -3.63 10.28 18.46
N ALA A 79 -3.58 9.06 17.92
CA ALA A 79 -2.47 8.61 17.08
C ALA A 79 -2.33 9.54 15.87
N ALA A 80 -3.40 9.76 15.11
CA ALA A 80 -3.38 10.65 13.95
C ALA A 80 -3.02 12.10 14.29
N ALA A 81 -3.47 12.62 15.44
CA ALA A 81 -3.10 13.96 15.89
C ALA A 81 -1.60 14.10 16.16
N SER A 82 -0.91 13.04 16.60
CA SER A 82 0.54 13.05 16.84
C SER A 82 1.35 13.39 15.56
N LEU A 83 0.82 13.02 14.38
CA LEU A 83 1.46 13.32 13.10
C LEU A 83 1.58 14.84 12.81
N ALA A 84 0.85 15.67 13.55
CA ALA A 84 0.97 17.13 13.46
C ALA A 84 2.40 17.63 13.76
N ALA A 85 3.21 16.87 14.50
CA ALA A 85 4.62 17.19 14.71
C ALA A 85 5.39 17.26 13.38
N SER A 86 5.06 16.43 12.39
CA SER A 86 5.70 16.45 11.08
C SER A 86 5.27 17.63 10.20
N VAL A 87 4.29 18.45 10.61
CA VAL A 87 3.87 19.65 9.86
C VAL A 87 4.92 20.76 9.93
N HIS A 88 5.46 21.02 11.12
CA HIS A 88 6.36 22.15 11.36
C HIS A 88 7.84 21.77 11.46
N TYR A 89 8.12 20.48 11.61
CA TYR A 89 9.47 19.96 11.79
C TYR A 89 9.77 18.88 10.75
N PRO A 90 11.04 18.71 10.34
CA PRO A 90 11.47 17.63 9.46
C PRO A 90 11.56 16.29 10.24
N LEU A 91 10.53 15.97 11.01
CA LEU A 91 10.42 14.72 11.77
C LEU A 91 9.71 13.68 10.91
N ARG A 92 10.32 12.49 10.76
CA ARG A 92 9.62 11.33 10.21
C ARG A 92 8.71 10.73 11.29
N GLY A 93 7.41 10.70 11.05
CA GLY A 93 6.39 10.17 11.96
C GLY A 93 5.64 9.01 11.35
N ALA A 94 5.39 7.95 12.12
CA ALA A 94 4.54 6.85 11.69
C ALA A 94 3.43 6.57 12.69
N ILE A 95 2.26 6.19 12.20
CA ILE A 95 1.17 5.69 13.04
C ILE A 95 0.61 4.39 12.50
N THR A 96 0.02 3.58 13.37
CA THR A 96 -0.69 2.36 12.96
C THR A 96 -2.07 2.20 13.60
N PHE A 97 -3.02 1.68 12.83
CA PHE A 97 -4.33 1.22 13.30
C PHE A 97 -5.02 0.33 12.26
N LYS A 98 -6.19 -0.20 12.60
CA LYS A 98 -7.04 -0.94 11.66
C LYS A 98 -7.64 0.02 10.61
N SER A 99 -7.58 -0.38 9.33
CA SER A 99 -8.09 0.33 8.14
C SER A 99 -9.33 1.22 8.37
N THR A 100 -10.51 0.82 7.90
CA THR A 100 -11.64 1.75 7.69
C THR A 100 -12.24 2.29 8.98
N VAL A 101 -12.35 1.46 10.02
CA VAL A 101 -12.83 1.92 11.34
C VAL A 101 -11.86 2.89 12.00
N GLY A 102 -10.55 2.65 11.88
CA GLY A 102 -9.55 3.56 12.42
C GLY A 102 -9.54 4.89 11.67
N PHE A 103 -9.66 4.86 10.34
CA PHE A 103 -9.84 6.06 9.53
C PHE A 103 -11.12 6.82 9.85
N ASN A 104 -12.22 6.14 10.19
CA ASN A 104 -13.44 6.81 10.64
C ASN A 104 -13.20 7.62 11.92
N VAL A 105 -12.49 7.04 12.90
CA VAL A 105 -12.15 7.71 14.17
C VAL A 105 -11.10 8.82 13.95
N ALA A 106 -10.10 8.58 13.11
CA ALA A 106 -8.98 9.49 12.84
C ALA A 106 -9.26 10.57 11.77
N SER A 107 -10.43 10.54 11.13
CA SER A 107 -10.66 11.25 9.85
C SER A 107 -10.42 12.76 9.92
N ASP A 108 -10.81 13.41 11.02
CA ASP A 108 -10.66 14.85 11.19
C ASP A 108 -9.17 15.25 11.33
N ALA A 109 -8.42 14.53 12.17
CA ALA A 109 -6.98 14.77 12.35
C ALA A 109 -6.21 14.56 11.03
N LEU A 110 -6.50 13.49 10.30
CA LEU A 110 -5.85 13.20 9.02
C LEU A 110 -6.26 14.16 7.90
N ALA A 111 -7.51 14.62 7.88
CA ALA A 111 -7.96 15.64 6.94
C ALA A 111 -7.23 16.98 7.18
N ASN A 112 -7.08 17.39 8.44
CA ASN A 112 -6.32 18.60 8.80
C ASN A 112 -4.84 18.46 8.45
N LEU A 113 -4.22 17.33 8.82
CA LEU A 113 -2.83 17.01 8.50
C LEU A 113 -2.57 17.08 6.99
N SER A 114 -3.39 16.38 6.20
CA SER A 114 -3.23 16.38 4.75
C SER A 114 -3.53 17.75 4.14
N SER A 115 -4.51 18.50 4.66
CA SER A 115 -4.81 19.85 4.18
C SER A 115 -3.59 20.76 4.30
N GLY A 116 -3.06 20.95 5.51
CA GLY A 116 -1.87 21.77 5.75
C GLY A 116 -0.61 21.24 5.06
N GLY A 117 -0.51 19.92 4.88
CA GLY A 117 0.67 19.24 4.37
C GLY A 117 1.72 19.02 5.46
N VAL A 118 2.69 18.17 5.17
CA VAL A 118 3.77 17.80 6.11
C VAL A 118 5.13 18.23 5.58
N LEU A 119 6.00 18.66 6.48
CA LEU A 119 7.40 19.00 6.18
C LEU A 119 8.29 17.76 6.31
N GLY A 120 8.19 17.05 7.44
CA GLY A 120 8.78 15.73 7.61
C GLY A 120 7.88 14.64 7.03
N GLY A 121 8.44 13.47 6.75
CA GLY A 121 7.64 12.37 6.21
C GLY A 121 6.62 11.85 7.23
N ALA A 122 5.38 11.62 6.79
CA ALA A 122 4.31 11.09 7.62
C ALA A 122 3.71 9.82 6.99
N LEU A 123 3.79 8.71 7.70
CA LEU A 123 3.31 7.40 7.24
C LEU A 123 2.17 6.89 8.12
N VAL A 124 1.07 6.49 7.50
CA VAL A 124 -0.10 5.88 8.16
C VAL A 124 -0.15 4.43 7.71
N ILE A 125 0.25 3.52 8.59
CA ILE A 125 0.30 2.08 8.32
C ILE A 125 -1.02 1.47 8.74
N ILE A 126 -1.71 0.78 7.83
CA ILE A 126 -3.02 0.20 8.13
C ILE A 126 -3.12 -1.26 7.74
N GLY A 127 -3.86 -2.00 8.54
CA GLY A 127 -4.29 -3.36 8.21
C GLY A 127 -5.65 -3.36 7.51
N GLU A 128 -5.70 -3.73 6.23
CA GLU A 128 -6.94 -3.91 5.45
C GLU A 128 -7.30 -5.39 5.35
N ASP A 129 -8.51 -5.76 5.78
CA ASP A 129 -9.04 -7.12 5.75
C ASP A 129 -10.32 -7.23 4.91
N TYR A 130 -10.51 -6.35 3.91
CA TYR A 130 -11.61 -6.46 2.96
C TYR A 130 -11.60 -7.86 2.32
N GLY A 131 -12.74 -8.53 2.31
CA GLY A 131 -12.89 -9.89 1.78
C GLY A 131 -12.33 -10.99 2.69
N GLU A 132 -11.15 -10.81 3.28
CA GLU A 132 -10.43 -11.89 3.98
C GLU A 132 -10.86 -12.05 5.45
N GLY A 133 -12.03 -12.67 5.68
CA GLY A 133 -12.49 -12.99 7.04
C GLY A 133 -12.71 -11.78 7.94
N ALA A 134 -13.04 -10.63 7.34
CA ALA A 134 -13.01 -9.33 7.99
C ALA A 134 -13.69 -9.33 9.36
N SER A 135 -13.01 -8.67 10.29
CA SER A 135 -13.49 -8.49 11.65
C SER A 135 -14.48 -7.32 11.82
N ILE A 136 -14.81 -6.62 10.72
CA ILE A 136 -15.64 -5.40 10.67
C ILE A 136 -16.40 -5.24 9.33
N MET A 137 -16.98 -4.04 9.11
CA MET A 137 -17.65 -3.60 7.88
C MET A 137 -16.76 -3.76 6.63
N GLN A 138 -17.35 -4.25 5.54
CA GLN A 138 -16.68 -4.45 4.25
C GLN A 138 -16.58 -3.13 3.47
N GLU A 139 -15.63 -2.30 3.85
CA GLU A 139 -15.31 -1.01 3.22
C GLU A 139 -13.80 -0.95 2.91
N ARG A 140 -13.40 -0.01 2.05
CA ARG A 140 -12.02 0.11 1.56
C ARG A 140 -11.37 1.42 2.01
N THR A 141 -10.10 1.36 2.41
CA THR A 141 -9.30 2.55 2.78
C THR A 141 -9.15 3.54 1.62
N HIS A 142 -9.23 3.05 0.38
CA HIS A 142 -9.12 3.86 -0.84
C HIS A 142 -10.03 5.10 -0.84
N ALA A 143 -11.24 5.01 -0.27
CA ALA A 143 -12.15 6.15 -0.18
C ALA A 143 -11.59 7.30 0.70
N PHE A 144 -10.85 6.97 1.78
CA PHE A 144 -10.21 7.95 2.64
C PHE A 144 -8.98 8.58 1.98
N ALA A 145 -8.20 7.77 1.25
CA ALA A 145 -7.08 8.26 0.45
C ALA A 145 -7.56 9.32 -0.56
N MET A 146 -8.64 9.04 -1.28
CA MET A 146 -9.26 9.99 -2.22
C MET A 146 -9.85 11.21 -1.51
N LYS A 147 -10.61 11.01 -0.43
CA LYS A 147 -11.27 12.09 0.33
C LYS A 147 -10.26 13.12 0.82
N SER A 148 -9.14 12.67 1.38
CA SER A 148 -8.16 13.54 2.01
C SER A 148 -6.98 13.87 1.09
N GLN A 149 -6.89 13.29 -0.10
CA GLN A 149 -5.72 13.34 -0.98
C GLN A 149 -4.44 12.90 -0.25
N MET A 150 -4.41 11.64 0.18
CA MET A 150 -3.25 10.97 0.77
C MET A 150 -2.83 9.83 -0.14
N TRP A 151 -1.52 9.65 -0.37
CA TRP A 151 -1.04 8.65 -1.32
C TRP A 151 -1.18 7.25 -0.72
N LEU A 152 -1.75 6.30 -1.47
CA LEU A 152 -2.03 4.95 -1.02
C LEU A 152 -1.08 3.95 -1.69
N LEU A 153 -0.25 3.34 -0.86
CA LEU A 153 0.66 2.26 -1.22
C LEU A 153 0.04 0.92 -0.83
N ASP A 154 -0.08 0.00 -1.78
CA ASP A 154 -0.57 -1.38 -1.60
C ASP A 154 0.49 -2.32 -2.22
N PRO A 155 1.67 -2.46 -1.58
CA PRO A 155 2.81 -3.16 -2.17
C PRO A 155 2.54 -4.64 -2.39
N ARG A 156 3.27 -5.24 -3.34
CA ARG A 156 3.32 -6.70 -3.49
C ARG A 156 3.57 -7.39 -2.15
N PRO A 157 2.88 -8.52 -1.88
CA PRO A 157 2.98 -9.26 -0.62
C PRO A 157 4.26 -10.10 -0.54
N ASN A 158 5.41 -9.43 -0.48
CA ASN A 158 6.72 -9.97 -0.13
C ASN A 158 7.50 -8.96 0.72
N LEU A 159 8.42 -9.44 1.58
CA LEU A 159 9.06 -8.57 2.57
C LEU A 159 9.91 -7.47 1.95
N THR A 160 10.66 -7.77 0.89
CA THR A 160 11.51 -6.77 0.20
C THR A 160 10.67 -5.60 -0.30
N ALA A 161 9.58 -5.88 -1.02
CA ALA A 161 8.69 -4.84 -1.53
C ALA A 161 8.03 -4.03 -0.40
N ILE A 162 7.60 -4.68 0.69
CA ILE A 162 7.00 -3.99 1.84
C ILE A 162 8.01 -3.05 2.52
N VAL A 163 9.24 -3.53 2.77
CA VAL A 163 10.32 -2.76 3.41
C VAL A 163 10.72 -1.57 2.53
N ASP A 164 10.96 -1.81 1.24
CA ASP A 164 11.29 -0.76 0.29
C ASP A 164 10.17 0.28 0.21
N MET A 165 8.90 -0.15 0.30
CA MET A 165 7.75 0.74 0.24
C MET A 165 7.59 1.61 1.50
N VAL A 166 8.02 1.14 2.68
CA VAL A 166 8.10 1.99 3.89
C VAL A 166 9.12 3.11 3.69
N GLU A 167 10.33 2.77 3.24
CA GLU A 167 11.40 3.75 3.00
C GLU A 167 10.99 4.77 1.93
N LYS A 168 10.49 4.27 0.79
CA LYS A 168 9.99 5.09 -0.31
C LYS A 168 8.74 5.88 0.07
N GLY A 169 7.92 5.39 1.00
CA GLY A 169 6.76 6.09 1.53
C GLY A 169 7.14 7.35 2.30
N PHE A 170 8.19 7.31 3.13
CA PHE A 170 8.71 8.51 3.78
C PHE A 170 9.28 9.51 2.76
N GLU A 171 10.10 9.04 1.82
CA GLU A 171 10.68 9.89 0.77
C GLU A 171 9.59 10.54 -0.11
N LEU A 172 8.56 9.77 -0.50
CA LEU A 172 7.38 10.26 -1.22
C LEU A 172 6.63 11.31 -0.40
N SER A 173 6.47 11.08 0.91
CA SER A 173 5.77 12.02 1.79
C SER A 173 6.51 13.36 1.88
N GLU A 174 7.82 13.33 2.01
CA GLU A 174 8.69 14.51 2.12
C GLU A 174 8.74 15.32 0.82
N ILE A 175 8.96 14.65 -0.31
CA ILE A 175 9.09 15.34 -1.61
C ILE A 175 7.77 15.97 -2.06
N SER A 176 6.64 15.36 -1.69
CA SER A 176 5.29 15.83 -2.06
C SER A 176 4.59 16.62 -0.95
N ASN A 177 5.22 16.79 0.22
CA ASN A 177 4.64 17.41 1.41
C ASN A 177 3.25 16.86 1.80
N THR A 178 3.04 15.56 1.62
CA THR A 178 1.72 14.92 1.77
C THR A 178 1.84 13.61 2.56
N PRO A 179 0.95 13.35 3.53
CA PRO A 179 0.94 12.07 4.23
C PRO A 179 0.69 10.89 3.29
N VAL A 180 1.32 9.76 3.61
CA VAL A 180 1.26 8.52 2.84
C VAL A 180 0.60 7.43 3.68
N ILE A 181 -0.22 6.61 3.04
CA ILE A 181 -0.87 5.44 3.61
C ILE A 181 -0.12 4.21 3.08
N LEU A 182 0.34 3.36 3.99
CA LEU A 182 0.83 2.03 3.67
C LEU A 182 -0.26 1.02 4.05
N GLU A 183 -0.94 0.48 3.04
CA GLU A 183 -1.92 -0.58 3.19
C GLU A 183 -1.23 -1.94 3.23
N LEU A 184 -1.48 -2.69 4.30
CA LEU A 184 -1.08 -4.08 4.45
C LEU A 184 -2.32 -4.94 4.55
N ARG A 185 -2.48 -5.84 3.59
CA ARG A 185 -3.58 -6.81 3.59
C ARG A 185 -3.36 -7.88 4.67
N LEU A 186 -4.42 -8.58 5.07
CA LEU A 186 -4.35 -9.61 6.12
C LEU A 186 -3.21 -10.62 5.89
N ARG A 187 -3.13 -11.22 4.69
CA ARG A 187 -2.02 -12.14 4.36
C ARG A 187 -0.65 -11.47 4.42
N SER A 188 -0.54 -10.20 4.00
CA SER A 188 0.72 -9.47 4.05
C SER A 188 1.23 -9.23 5.48
N CYS A 189 0.30 -9.05 6.42
CA CYS A 189 0.65 -8.87 7.83
C CYS A 189 1.32 -10.12 8.43
N HIS A 190 0.89 -11.32 8.00
CA HIS A 190 1.31 -12.61 8.56
C HIS A 190 2.26 -13.41 7.65
N LEU A 191 2.62 -12.87 6.49
CA LEU A 191 3.53 -13.53 5.56
C LEU A 191 4.92 -13.66 6.21
N HIS A 192 5.57 -14.79 5.94
CA HIS A 192 6.97 -14.99 6.32
C HIS A 192 7.84 -14.93 5.07
N GLY A 193 9.00 -14.29 5.18
CA GLY A 193 9.93 -14.15 4.07
C GLY A 193 11.31 -13.73 4.54
N ALA A 194 12.11 -13.24 3.60
CA ALA A 194 13.45 -12.72 3.87
C ALA A 194 13.74 -11.48 3.04
N PHE A 195 14.63 -10.62 3.54
CA PHE A 195 15.19 -9.50 2.79
C PHE A 195 16.57 -9.13 3.34
N THR A 196 17.38 -8.44 2.53
CA THR A 196 18.68 -7.92 2.97
C THR A 196 18.49 -6.60 3.71
N THR A 197 18.96 -6.52 4.96
CA THR A 197 18.77 -5.35 5.82
C THR A 197 19.73 -4.22 5.49
N LYS A 198 19.34 -3.01 5.91
CA LYS A 198 20.19 -1.81 5.99
C LYS A 198 20.43 -1.46 7.46
N ASP A 199 21.42 -0.61 7.71
CA ASP A 199 21.67 -0.10 9.06
C ASP A 199 20.47 0.69 9.57
N ASN A 200 20.15 0.53 10.86
CA ASN A 200 19.21 1.41 11.54
C ASN A 200 19.77 2.83 11.57
N ARG A 201 18.89 3.82 11.40
CA ARG A 201 19.26 5.22 11.38
C ARG A 201 18.63 5.93 12.55
N ARG A 202 19.41 6.78 13.23
CA ARG A 202 18.83 7.80 14.12
C ARG A 202 18.10 8.83 13.26
N PRO A 203 17.03 9.47 13.77
CA PRO A 203 16.38 10.54 13.05
C PRO A 203 17.33 11.73 12.88
N ASP A 204 17.32 12.37 11.70
CA ASP A 204 18.18 13.52 11.40
C ASP A 204 17.78 14.78 12.20
N PHE A 205 16.55 14.81 12.71
CA PHE A 205 16.02 15.81 13.63
C PHE A 205 15.21 15.09 14.72
N THR A 206 15.41 15.44 15.98
CA THR A 206 14.82 14.73 17.13
C THR A 206 13.64 15.50 17.75
N ILE A 207 12.80 14.81 18.52
CA ILE A 207 11.74 15.47 19.29
C ILE A 207 12.31 16.42 20.34
N ALA A 208 13.45 16.08 20.96
CA ALA A 208 14.11 16.96 21.91
C ALA A 208 14.50 18.30 21.26
N GLU A 209 15.08 18.28 20.06
CA GLU A 209 15.41 19.49 19.31
C GLU A 209 14.17 20.30 18.92
N ALA A 210 13.06 19.64 18.59
CA ALA A 210 11.78 20.28 18.31
C ALA A 210 11.23 21.05 19.53
N LEU A 211 11.37 20.46 20.72
CA LEU A 211 10.93 21.06 21.99
C LEU A 211 11.83 22.24 22.40
N GLU A 212 13.13 22.14 22.16
CA GLU A 212 14.08 23.23 22.44
C GLU A 212 13.93 24.41 21.47
N HIS A 213 13.51 24.14 20.23
CA HIS A 213 13.39 25.13 19.16
C HIS A 213 11.99 25.14 18.54
N PRO A 214 10.96 25.55 19.29
CA PRO A 214 9.58 25.49 18.80
C PRO A 214 9.37 26.38 17.57
N LYS A 215 8.84 25.79 16.50
CA LYS A 215 8.45 26.45 15.26
C LYS A 215 6.94 26.48 15.13
N HIS A 216 6.43 27.60 14.67
CA HIS A 216 5.01 27.77 14.40
C HIS A 216 4.80 28.55 13.11
N ASP A 217 4.37 27.85 12.07
CA ASP A 217 4.04 28.46 10.78
C ASP A 217 2.52 28.58 10.65
N LEU A 218 2.00 29.78 10.85
CA LEU A 218 0.57 30.09 10.73
C LEU A 218 0.03 29.75 9.33
N SER A 219 0.88 29.73 8.29
CA SER A 219 0.46 29.38 6.95
C SER A 219 0.11 27.90 6.79
N ARG A 220 0.46 27.03 7.74
CA ARG A 220 0.09 25.61 7.75
C ARG A 220 -1.17 25.31 8.56
N VAL A 221 -1.70 26.28 9.29
CA VAL A 221 -2.98 26.15 10.01
C VAL A 221 -4.13 26.16 9.02
N VAL A 222 -5.06 25.20 9.14
CA VAL A 222 -6.17 25.00 8.19
C VAL A 222 -7.31 25.98 8.47
N LEU A 223 -7.04 27.27 8.27
CA LEU A 223 -8.01 28.35 8.39
C LEU A 223 -7.87 29.33 7.20
N PRO A 224 -8.95 30.01 6.80
CA PRO A 224 -8.85 31.07 5.80
C PRO A 224 -7.86 32.17 6.22
N PRO A 225 -7.04 32.70 5.31
CA PRO A 225 -6.98 32.40 3.87
C PRO A 225 -6.11 31.19 3.49
N ALA A 226 -5.34 30.61 4.43
CA ALA A 226 -4.37 29.55 4.16
C ALA A 226 -5.01 28.29 3.57
N SER A 227 -6.21 27.91 4.02
CA SER A 227 -6.94 26.75 3.51
C SER A 227 -7.16 26.76 1.98
N PHE A 228 -7.36 27.94 1.38
CA PHE A 228 -7.48 28.07 -0.09
C PHE A 228 -6.14 27.92 -0.80
N LEU A 229 -5.05 28.38 -0.16
CA LEU A 229 -3.70 28.20 -0.69
C LEU A 229 -3.27 26.73 -0.61
N HIS A 230 -3.67 26.01 0.45
CA HIS A 230 -3.44 24.59 0.61
C HIS A 230 -4.09 23.77 -0.50
N GLU A 231 -5.33 24.08 -0.87
CA GLU A 231 -6.02 23.43 -1.98
C GLU A 231 -5.26 23.61 -3.30
N GLN A 232 -4.80 24.84 -3.59
CA GLN A 232 -3.99 25.11 -4.77
C GLN A 232 -2.62 24.42 -4.71
N GLU A 233 -2.00 24.32 -3.54
CA GLU A 233 -0.74 23.62 -3.33
C GLU A 233 -0.90 22.11 -3.58
N LYS A 234 -2.00 21.51 -3.07
CA LYS A 234 -2.33 20.10 -3.27
C LYS A 234 -2.38 19.69 -4.73
N VAL A 235 -3.05 20.49 -5.56
CA VAL A 235 -3.26 20.18 -6.98
C VAL A 235 -2.05 20.59 -7.82
N ASN A 236 -1.50 21.78 -7.63
CA ASN A 236 -0.49 22.33 -8.54
C ASN A 236 0.96 21.99 -8.16
N LYS A 237 1.20 21.52 -6.93
CA LYS A 237 2.57 21.20 -6.45
C LYS A 237 2.68 19.77 -5.94
N ARG A 238 1.87 19.41 -4.94
CA ARG A 238 2.02 18.13 -4.22
C ARG A 238 1.71 16.93 -5.10
N TRP A 239 0.58 16.97 -5.81
CA TRP A 239 0.19 15.89 -6.72
C TRP A 239 1.20 15.67 -7.86
N PRO A 240 1.63 16.70 -8.63
CA PRO A 240 2.67 16.53 -9.64
C PRO A 240 3.98 16.00 -9.06
N ALA A 241 4.41 16.47 -7.88
CA ALA A 241 5.63 16.00 -7.22
C ALA A 241 5.53 14.50 -6.85
N ALA A 242 4.38 14.07 -6.34
CA ALA A 242 4.12 12.66 -6.04
C ALA A 242 4.18 11.80 -7.31
N VAL A 243 3.45 12.18 -8.36
CA VAL A 243 3.44 11.46 -9.64
C VAL A 243 4.84 11.36 -10.24
N GLN A 244 5.60 12.45 -10.23
CA GLN A 244 6.97 12.46 -10.75
C GLN A 244 7.88 11.54 -9.95
N TYR A 245 7.83 11.61 -8.62
CA TYR A 245 8.62 10.76 -7.75
C TYR A 245 8.30 9.26 -7.93
N ILE A 246 7.01 8.91 -8.03
CA ILE A 246 6.54 7.54 -8.25
C ILE A 246 7.15 6.97 -9.54
N LYS A 247 7.12 7.75 -10.62
CA LYS A 247 7.68 7.37 -11.93
C LYS A 247 9.21 7.26 -11.90
N ASP A 248 9.90 8.26 -11.35
CA ASP A 248 11.36 8.31 -11.31
C ASP A 248 11.96 7.17 -10.48
N ASN A 249 11.24 6.70 -9.47
CA ASN A 249 11.64 5.58 -8.63
C ASN A 249 11.03 4.24 -9.04
N SER A 250 10.23 4.21 -10.12
CA SER A 250 9.58 2.99 -10.64
C SER A 250 8.85 2.21 -9.54
N LEU A 251 8.01 2.90 -8.74
CA LEU A 251 7.34 2.23 -7.62
C LEU A 251 6.32 1.18 -8.08
N ASN A 252 5.73 1.35 -9.26
CA ASN A 252 4.91 0.34 -9.90
C ASN A 252 5.77 -0.55 -10.82
N GLU A 253 5.34 -1.80 -11.02
CA GLU A 253 6.13 -2.80 -11.73
C GLU A 253 5.45 -3.25 -13.03
N PHE A 254 6.27 -3.63 -14.01
CA PHE A 254 5.82 -4.21 -15.28
C PHE A 254 6.47 -5.58 -15.47
N VAL A 255 5.67 -6.61 -15.73
CA VAL A 255 6.13 -7.98 -16.02
C VAL A 255 5.71 -8.35 -17.43
N ALA A 256 6.61 -8.90 -18.24
CA ALA A 256 6.33 -9.36 -19.61
C ALA A 256 5.59 -8.33 -20.50
N GLU A 257 5.83 -7.03 -20.31
CA GLU A 257 4.95 -5.92 -20.74
C GLU A 257 4.53 -5.95 -22.23
N LYS A 258 5.42 -6.40 -23.11
CA LYS A 258 5.29 -6.26 -24.58
C LYS A 258 5.06 -7.58 -25.31
N ASP A 259 4.87 -8.67 -24.58
CA ASP A 259 4.88 -10.00 -25.18
C ASP A 259 3.54 -10.37 -25.84
N LYS A 260 2.46 -9.63 -25.54
CA LYS A 260 1.10 -9.90 -26.02
C LYS A 260 0.28 -8.64 -26.27
N ASP A 261 -0.76 -8.77 -27.10
CA ASP A 261 -1.73 -7.72 -27.42
C ASP A 261 -2.90 -7.63 -26.42
N PHE A 262 -2.73 -8.21 -25.24
CA PHE A 262 -3.62 -8.10 -24.09
C PHE A 262 -2.81 -8.21 -22.80
N GLY A 263 -3.38 -7.85 -21.65
CA GLY A 263 -2.67 -7.91 -20.37
C GLY A 263 -3.56 -7.73 -19.15
N ILE A 264 -2.94 -7.76 -17.97
CA ILE A 264 -3.62 -7.62 -16.68
C ILE A 264 -3.03 -6.44 -15.91
N ILE A 265 -3.89 -5.55 -15.42
CA ILE A 265 -3.57 -4.50 -14.45
C ILE A 265 -4.06 -5.00 -13.09
N LEU A 266 -3.30 -4.82 -12.02
CA LEU A 266 -3.69 -5.31 -10.70
C LEU A 266 -3.16 -4.43 -9.58
N GLN A 267 -3.90 -4.39 -8.46
CA GLN A 267 -3.38 -3.86 -7.21
C GLN A 267 -2.20 -4.73 -6.71
N GLY A 268 -1.14 -4.11 -6.19
CA GLY A 268 0.08 -4.82 -5.77
C GLY A 268 -0.19 -5.89 -4.71
N GLY A 269 -1.00 -5.58 -3.70
CA GLY A 269 -1.40 -6.54 -2.66
C GLY A 269 -2.14 -7.78 -3.17
N LEU A 270 -2.69 -7.75 -4.40
CA LEU A 270 -3.37 -8.89 -5.03
C LEU A 270 -2.44 -9.75 -5.91
N PHE A 271 -1.15 -9.37 -6.04
CA PHE A 271 -0.21 -10.05 -6.92
C PHE A 271 -0.16 -11.56 -6.71
N ASN A 272 -0.07 -12.05 -5.47
CA ASN A 272 0.02 -13.49 -5.22
C ASN A 272 -1.26 -14.24 -5.64
N ASN A 273 -2.44 -13.63 -5.50
CA ASN A 273 -3.70 -14.24 -5.93
C ASN A 273 -3.77 -14.31 -7.46
N VAL A 274 -3.34 -13.25 -8.16
CA VAL A 274 -3.28 -13.20 -9.63
C VAL A 274 -2.24 -14.17 -10.17
N ASN A 275 -1.03 -14.20 -9.58
CA ASN A 275 0.00 -15.15 -9.99
C ASN A 275 -0.45 -16.59 -9.76
N ARG A 276 -1.11 -16.89 -8.64
CA ARG A 276 -1.65 -18.23 -8.39
C ARG A 276 -2.72 -18.63 -9.40
N ALA A 277 -3.58 -17.69 -9.79
CA ALA A 277 -4.57 -17.93 -10.84
C ALA A 277 -3.92 -18.24 -12.20
N LEU A 278 -2.86 -17.51 -12.56
CA LEU A 278 -2.11 -17.75 -13.79
C LEU A 278 -1.35 -19.09 -13.75
N GLU A 279 -0.71 -19.42 -12.62
CA GLU A 279 0.00 -20.69 -12.42
C GLU A 279 -0.96 -21.89 -12.57
N LEU A 280 -2.15 -21.81 -11.97
CA LEU A 280 -3.18 -22.83 -12.11
C LEU A 280 -3.66 -23.01 -13.57
N LEU A 281 -3.58 -21.96 -14.38
CA LEU A 281 -3.90 -21.98 -15.80
C LEU A 281 -2.70 -22.33 -16.69
N GLY A 282 -1.52 -22.58 -16.11
CA GLY A 282 -0.28 -22.84 -16.84
C GLY A 282 0.33 -21.62 -17.54
N LEU A 283 0.02 -20.41 -17.06
CA LEU A 283 0.42 -19.12 -17.65
C LEU A 283 1.41 -18.32 -16.79
N SER A 284 1.90 -18.92 -15.70
CA SER A 284 2.99 -18.39 -14.89
C SER A 284 3.65 -19.49 -14.05
N ASP A 285 4.66 -19.11 -13.28
CA ASP A 285 5.35 -19.98 -12.33
C ASP A 285 5.23 -19.49 -10.86
N PRO A 286 5.66 -20.30 -9.87
CA PRO A 286 5.65 -19.91 -8.45
C PRO A 286 6.53 -18.70 -8.11
N TYR A 287 7.45 -18.29 -8.99
CA TYR A 287 8.35 -17.15 -8.79
C TYR A 287 7.76 -15.83 -9.33
N GLY A 288 6.59 -15.89 -9.98
CA GLY A 288 5.92 -14.72 -10.54
C GLY A 288 6.37 -14.38 -11.95
N ASN A 289 7.09 -15.29 -12.64
CA ASN A 289 7.36 -15.13 -14.07
C ASN A 289 6.08 -15.48 -14.82
N SER A 290 5.44 -14.46 -15.40
CA SER A 290 4.17 -14.62 -16.11
C SER A 290 4.37 -14.58 -17.62
N ASP A 291 3.64 -15.45 -18.32
CA ASP A 291 3.50 -15.38 -19.77
C ASP A 291 2.53 -14.28 -20.21
N ILE A 292 1.72 -13.73 -19.30
CA ILE A 292 0.77 -12.65 -19.57
C ILE A 292 1.40 -11.32 -19.11
N PRO A 293 1.36 -10.25 -19.93
CA PRO A 293 1.81 -8.94 -19.51
C PRO A 293 1.06 -8.46 -18.25
N LEU A 294 1.78 -8.04 -17.21
CA LEU A 294 1.23 -7.52 -15.95
C LEU A 294 1.70 -6.08 -15.71
N TYR A 295 0.78 -5.22 -15.26
CA TYR A 295 1.08 -3.93 -14.65
C TYR A 295 0.65 -3.95 -13.18
N VAL A 296 1.62 -4.00 -12.28
CA VAL A 296 1.43 -4.16 -10.84
C VAL A 296 1.46 -2.78 -10.17
N MET A 297 0.29 -2.33 -9.72
CA MET A 297 0.09 -1.05 -9.06
C MET A 297 0.37 -1.17 -7.57
N ASN A 298 1.65 -1.04 -7.19
CA ASN A 298 2.04 -0.89 -5.79
C ASN A 298 1.63 0.47 -5.21
N VAL A 299 1.39 1.46 -6.06
CA VAL A 299 0.72 2.71 -5.74
C VAL A 299 -0.66 2.69 -6.37
N THR A 300 -1.70 2.61 -5.53
CA THR A 300 -3.09 2.53 -6.01
C THR A 300 -3.76 3.91 -6.05
N TYR A 301 -3.27 4.87 -5.27
CA TYR A 301 -3.66 6.28 -5.38
C TYR A 301 -2.43 7.18 -5.17
N PRO A 302 -2.07 8.06 -6.12
CA PRO A 302 -2.78 8.32 -7.37
C PRO A 302 -2.58 7.19 -8.40
N VAL A 303 -3.54 7.02 -9.30
CA VAL A 303 -3.31 6.27 -10.54
C VAL A 303 -2.34 7.07 -11.41
N ILE A 304 -1.34 6.39 -11.98
CA ILE A 304 -0.34 7.02 -12.85
C ILE A 304 -0.80 6.91 -14.31
N ASP A 305 -1.43 7.96 -14.82
CA ASP A 305 -2.04 8.01 -16.14
C ASP A 305 -1.07 7.55 -17.26
N ASP A 306 0.17 8.04 -17.26
CA ASP A 306 1.17 7.71 -18.27
C ASP A 306 1.55 6.21 -18.26
N GLU A 307 1.60 5.59 -17.08
CA GLU A 307 1.92 4.16 -16.92
C GLU A 307 0.77 3.30 -17.43
N VAL A 308 -0.47 3.70 -17.16
CA VAL A 308 -1.69 3.04 -17.68
C VAL A 308 -1.73 3.13 -19.21
N ILE A 309 -1.51 4.32 -19.77
CA ILE A 309 -1.52 4.55 -21.23
C ILE A 309 -0.41 3.72 -21.90
N ARG A 310 0.81 3.78 -21.36
CA ARG A 310 1.95 2.99 -21.82
C ARG A 310 1.62 1.50 -21.81
N PHE A 311 1.06 0.98 -20.71
CA PHE A 311 0.73 -0.43 -20.62
C PHE A 311 -0.30 -0.85 -21.67
N CYS A 312 -1.29 0.01 -21.94
CA CYS A 312 -2.37 -0.27 -22.88
C CYS A 312 -1.97 -0.06 -24.36
N GLU A 313 -0.81 0.52 -24.64
CA GLU A 313 -0.33 0.74 -26.00
C GLU A 313 -0.19 -0.59 -26.76
N GLY A 314 -0.81 -0.66 -27.95
CA GLY A 314 -0.83 -1.87 -28.78
C GLY A 314 -1.70 -3.01 -28.26
N LYS A 315 -2.37 -2.86 -27.12
CA LYS A 315 -3.26 -3.90 -26.57
C LYS A 315 -4.70 -3.72 -27.04
N ARG A 316 -5.33 -4.83 -27.45
CA ARG A 316 -6.77 -4.91 -27.76
C ARG A 316 -7.62 -4.84 -26.49
N ALA A 317 -7.13 -5.42 -25.39
CA ALA A 317 -7.86 -5.42 -24.11
C ALA A 317 -6.94 -5.60 -22.90
N VAL A 318 -7.40 -5.11 -21.75
CA VAL A 318 -6.77 -5.31 -20.44
C VAL A 318 -7.81 -5.70 -19.40
N LEU A 319 -7.43 -6.53 -18.44
CA LEU A 319 -8.25 -6.88 -17.27
C LEU A 319 -7.70 -6.17 -16.03
N LEU A 320 -8.49 -5.35 -15.35
CA LEU A 320 -8.17 -4.81 -14.04
C LEU A 320 -8.64 -5.75 -12.94
N VAL A 321 -7.70 -6.20 -12.11
CA VAL A 321 -7.98 -6.93 -10.87
C VAL A 321 -7.94 -5.93 -9.71
N GLU A 322 -9.11 -5.39 -9.38
CA GLU A 322 -9.35 -4.53 -8.23
C GLU A 322 -10.33 -5.25 -7.28
N GLU A 323 -9.96 -5.43 -6.01
CA GLU A 323 -10.82 -6.08 -5.03
C GLU A 323 -11.80 -5.09 -4.37
N GLY A 324 -13.04 -5.55 -4.22
CA GLY A 324 -14.07 -4.87 -3.45
C GLY A 324 -14.85 -3.78 -4.17
N GLN A 325 -15.82 -3.23 -3.45
CA GLN A 325 -16.75 -2.19 -3.89
C GLN A 325 -16.54 -0.93 -3.04
N PRO A 326 -16.63 0.29 -3.63
CA PRO A 326 -16.73 0.60 -5.06
C PRO A 326 -15.47 0.26 -5.87
N ASP A 327 -15.59 0.25 -7.20
CA ASP A 327 -14.55 0.03 -8.20
C ASP A 327 -13.80 1.33 -8.56
N PHE A 328 -13.17 1.94 -7.55
CA PHE A 328 -12.52 3.26 -7.67
C PHE A 328 -11.45 3.31 -8.77
N ILE A 329 -10.60 2.29 -8.86
CA ILE A 329 -9.50 2.23 -9.83
C ILE A 329 -10.06 1.96 -11.23
N GLU A 330 -11.07 1.09 -11.36
CA GLU A 330 -11.72 0.82 -12.65
C GLU A 330 -12.31 2.11 -13.24
N GLN A 331 -13.08 2.85 -12.45
CA GLN A 331 -13.66 4.13 -12.86
C GLN A 331 -12.58 5.16 -13.24
N ASN A 332 -11.48 5.22 -12.49
CA ASN A 332 -10.36 6.11 -12.81
C ASN A 332 -9.68 5.71 -14.13
N ILE A 333 -9.35 4.44 -14.32
CA ILE A 333 -8.67 3.95 -15.53
C ILE A 333 -9.56 4.14 -16.76
N GLN A 334 -10.88 3.91 -16.67
CA GLN A 334 -11.82 4.24 -17.75
C GLN A 334 -11.69 5.71 -18.19
N ALA A 335 -11.61 6.63 -17.23
CA ALA A 335 -11.46 8.05 -17.53
C ALA A 335 -10.11 8.37 -18.18
N VAL A 336 -9.02 7.78 -17.70
CA VAL A 336 -7.67 7.93 -18.27
C VAL A 336 -7.65 7.47 -19.73
N LEU A 337 -8.09 6.24 -19.99
CA LEU A 337 -8.11 5.65 -21.33
C LEU A 337 -8.99 6.46 -22.28
N ARG A 338 -10.16 6.93 -21.82
CA ARG A 338 -11.05 7.73 -22.66
C ARG A 338 -10.46 9.08 -23.04
N ARG A 339 -9.77 9.75 -22.11
CA ARG A 339 -9.09 11.05 -22.35
C ARG A 339 -7.90 10.92 -23.28
N ALA A 340 -7.22 9.78 -23.26
CA ALA A 340 -6.09 9.46 -24.13
C ALA A 340 -6.51 8.89 -25.50
N ASP A 341 -7.82 8.78 -25.77
CA ASP A 341 -8.39 8.10 -26.95
C ASP A 341 -7.80 6.69 -27.18
N ALA A 342 -7.49 5.99 -26.08
CA ALA A 342 -6.94 4.63 -26.13
C ALA A 342 -8.01 3.64 -26.63
N THR A 343 -7.60 2.73 -27.51
CA THR A 343 -8.49 1.74 -28.13
C THR A 343 -8.63 0.45 -27.30
N ALA A 344 -7.75 0.24 -26.32
CA ALA A 344 -7.75 -0.94 -25.47
C ALA A 344 -9.06 -1.03 -24.67
N LYS A 345 -9.74 -2.17 -24.76
CA LYS A 345 -10.94 -2.42 -23.96
C LYS A 345 -10.56 -2.75 -22.52
N LEU A 346 -11.02 -1.95 -21.56
CA LEU A 346 -10.90 -2.27 -20.14
C LEU A 346 -12.01 -3.23 -19.71
N HIS A 347 -11.58 -4.33 -19.09
CA HIS A 347 -12.39 -5.27 -18.34
C HIS A 347 -12.07 -5.17 -16.85
N GLY A 348 -13.01 -5.55 -16.00
CA GLY A 348 -12.85 -5.54 -14.54
C GLY A 348 -14.01 -6.26 -13.88
N LYS A 349 -14.91 -5.52 -13.23
CA LYS A 349 -16.11 -6.07 -12.57
C LYS A 349 -17.10 -6.77 -13.51
N ASP A 350 -16.95 -6.61 -14.82
CA ASP A 350 -17.75 -7.37 -15.80
C ASP A 350 -17.29 -8.85 -15.93
N LEU A 351 -16.05 -9.16 -15.54
CA LEU A 351 -15.48 -10.51 -15.51
C LEU A 351 -15.14 -11.00 -14.09
N LEU A 352 -15.01 -10.09 -13.13
CA LEU A 352 -14.67 -10.36 -11.75
C LEU A 352 -15.82 -10.02 -10.80
N PRO A 353 -15.95 -10.68 -9.63
CA PRO A 353 -17.00 -10.36 -8.67
C PRO A 353 -16.97 -8.89 -8.22
N VAL A 354 -18.14 -8.27 -8.12
CA VAL A 354 -18.29 -6.89 -7.60
C VAL A 354 -18.02 -6.84 -6.09
N ALA A 355 -18.46 -7.87 -5.36
CA ALA A 355 -18.36 -7.97 -3.92
C ALA A 355 -17.89 -9.36 -3.50
N GLY A 356 -17.37 -9.44 -2.27
CA GLY A 356 -16.78 -10.65 -1.70
C GLY A 356 -15.27 -10.73 -1.91
N GLU A 357 -14.66 -11.69 -1.24
CA GLU A 357 -13.22 -11.93 -1.25
C GLU A 357 -12.72 -12.39 -2.64
N TYR A 358 -11.62 -11.82 -3.09
CA TYR A 358 -10.87 -12.27 -4.25
C TYR A 358 -9.99 -13.47 -3.87
N THR A 359 -10.65 -14.56 -3.50
CA THR A 359 -10.00 -15.86 -3.32
C THR A 359 -9.30 -16.29 -4.62
N PRO A 360 -8.26 -17.14 -4.55
CA PRO A 360 -7.64 -17.70 -5.76
C PRO A 360 -8.65 -18.31 -6.73
N ALA A 361 -9.68 -18.99 -6.25
CA ALA A 361 -10.75 -19.55 -7.08
C ALA A 361 -11.58 -18.48 -7.80
N ALA A 362 -11.96 -17.40 -7.11
CA ALA A 362 -12.71 -16.29 -7.70
C ALA A 362 -11.90 -15.57 -8.78
N VAL A 363 -10.63 -15.27 -8.49
CA VAL A 363 -9.71 -14.64 -9.44
C VAL A 363 -9.46 -15.55 -10.65
N THR A 364 -9.23 -16.85 -10.43
CA THR A 364 -9.00 -17.82 -11.53
C THR A 364 -10.16 -17.86 -12.51
N LYS A 365 -11.42 -17.80 -12.04
CA LYS A 365 -12.60 -17.76 -12.93
C LYS A 365 -12.61 -16.51 -13.83
N GLY A 366 -12.33 -15.34 -13.26
CA GLY A 366 -12.30 -14.09 -14.03
C GLY A 366 -11.13 -14.03 -15.02
N VAL A 367 -9.94 -14.45 -14.58
CA VAL A 367 -8.75 -14.56 -15.45
C VAL A 367 -8.99 -15.56 -16.58
N LEU A 368 -9.55 -16.74 -16.28
CA LEU A 368 -9.91 -17.74 -17.30
C LEU A 368 -10.86 -17.15 -18.34
N ALA A 369 -11.95 -16.49 -17.91
CA ALA A 369 -12.93 -15.89 -18.83
C ALA A 369 -12.29 -14.82 -19.72
N PHE A 370 -11.35 -14.04 -19.18
CA PHE A 370 -10.60 -13.05 -19.95
C PHE A 370 -9.67 -13.71 -20.98
N VAL A 371 -8.87 -14.71 -20.58
CA VAL A 371 -7.95 -15.40 -21.49
C VAL A 371 -8.71 -16.17 -22.57
N GLN A 372 -9.80 -16.87 -22.23
CA GLN A 372 -10.67 -17.54 -23.22
C GLN A 372 -11.18 -16.60 -24.31
N LYS A 373 -11.39 -15.32 -23.97
CA LYS A 373 -11.90 -14.33 -24.90
C LYS A 373 -10.84 -13.75 -25.83
N TYR A 374 -9.61 -13.59 -25.35
CA TYR A 374 -8.57 -12.86 -26.10
C TYR A 374 -7.42 -13.72 -26.62
N ALA A 375 -7.16 -14.86 -25.98
CA ALA A 375 -6.11 -15.82 -26.35
C ALA A 375 -6.45 -17.27 -25.89
N PRO A 376 -7.57 -17.85 -26.36
CA PRO A 376 -8.00 -19.20 -25.98
C PRO A 376 -6.96 -20.29 -26.31
N GLU A 377 -6.09 -20.05 -27.29
CA GLU A 377 -5.02 -20.95 -27.71
C GLU A 377 -3.93 -21.15 -26.64
N LEU A 378 -3.85 -20.29 -25.63
CA LEU A 378 -2.91 -20.43 -24.52
C LEU A 378 -3.40 -21.38 -23.41
N LEU A 379 -4.66 -21.81 -23.48
CA LEU A 379 -5.29 -22.62 -22.43
C LEU A 379 -5.29 -24.10 -22.82
N ASP A 380 -4.87 -24.93 -21.87
CA ASP A 380 -5.11 -26.37 -21.93
C ASP A 380 -6.56 -26.66 -21.47
N GLN A 381 -7.47 -26.79 -22.43
CA GLN A 381 -8.90 -27.02 -22.17
C GLN A 381 -9.17 -28.35 -21.46
N ASP A 382 -8.28 -29.34 -21.62
CA ASP A 382 -8.42 -30.65 -21.00
C ASP A 382 -7.96 -30.64 -19.53
N ASN A 383 -7.14 -29.65 -19.16
CA ASN A 383 -6.51 -29.53 -17.84
C ASN A 383 -6.84 -28.22 -17.10
N LEU A 384 -8.08 -27.76 -17.20
CA LEU A 384 -8.54 -26.60 -16.43
C LEU A 384 -8.69 -26.92 -14.92
N PRO A 385 -8.39 -25.96 -14.02
CA PRO A 385 -8.54 -26.17 -12.58
C PRO A 385 -9.97 -26.51 -12.18
N THR A 386 -10.16 -27.46 -11.26
CA THR A 386 -11.48 -27.88 -10.75
C THR A 386 -12.34 -26.70 -10.30
N SER A 387 -11.73 -25.69 -9.68
CA SER A 387 -12.43 -24.48 -9.22
C SER A 387 -13.12 -23.68 -10.33
N THR A 388 -12.70 -23.85 -11.59
CA THR A 388 -13.26 -23.19 -12.78
C THR A 388 -14.32 -24.02 -13.48
N LEU A 389 -14.46 -25.29 -13.13
CA LEU A 389 -15.39 -26.20 -13.77
C LEU A 389 -16.82 -26.01 -13.24
N PRO A 390 -17.86 -26.30 -14.05
CA PRO A 390 -19.22 -26.37 -13.57
C PRO A 390 -19.34 -27.36 -12.40
N ALA A 391 -20.24 -27.11 -11.45
CA ALA A 391 -20.48 -28.03 -10.33
C ALA A 391 -20.96 -29.44 -10.76
N THR A 392 -21.33 -29.59 -12.04
CA THR A 392 -21.75 -30.85 -12.66
C THR A 392 -20.61 -31.59 -13.37
N ASP A 393 -19.40 -31.02 -13.42
CA ASP A 393 -18.23 -31.65 -14.02
C ASP A 393 -17.71 -32.77 -13.10
N PRO A 394 -17.45 -33.99 -13.62
CA PRO A 394 -17.09 -35.15 -12.80
C PRO A 394 -15.64 -35.14 -12.27
N ARG A 395 -14.82 -34.16 -12.65
CA ARG A 395 -13.39 -34.06 -12.28
C ARG A 395 -13.13 -33.50 -10.88
#